data_AF-A0A1U7HR84-F1
#
_entry.id   AF-A0A1U7HR84-F1
#
_cell.length_a   1.000
_cell.length_b   1.000
_cell.length_c   1.000
_cell.angle_alpha   90.00
_cell.angle_beta   90.00
_cell.angle_gamma   90.00
#
_symmetry.space_group_name_H-M   'P 1'
#
loop_
_entity.id
_entity.type
_entity.pdbx_description
1 polymer ?
#
loop_
_entity_poly.entity_id
_entity_poly.type
_entity_poly.pdbx_seq_one_letter_code
_entity_poly.pdbx_strand_id
1 'polypeptide(L)'
;MTSQIKAVQTAYYSDVSYRTPPPDLESLLLKERIVYLGMPLFSSDDVKQQVGIDVTQLIIAQLLFLQFDDAEKPIYFYINSTGTSWYTGDAIGYETEAFAICDTIAYIKPPVHTICIGQAMGTAAMILSAGTKGCRASLPHATIVLNQSRTGAQGQATDIQIRAKEVISNKRTMLEILSKNTGQPIEKIAKDMDRTFYMTPQQAKEYGLIDRVLESRKELPKPLTSVS
;
A
#
# COMPACT_ATOMS: atom_id res chain seq x y z
N MET A 1 -73.18 4.96 -17.86
CA MET A 1 -72.24 4.22 -16.99
C MET A 1 -71.23 5.23 -16.47
N THR A 2 -71.52 5.78 -15.29
CA THR A 2 -70.78 6.87 -14.64
C THR A 2 -69.75 6.24 -13.70
N SER A 3 -68.48 6.21 -14.09
CA SER A 3 -67.40 5.76 -13.20
C SER A 3 -66.99 6.91 -12.30
N GLN A 4 -67.26 6.80 -11.00
CA GLN A 4 -66.77 7.74 -9.99
C GLN A 4 -65.24 7.69 -9.94
N ILE A 5 -64.59 8.83 -10.17
CA ILE A 5 -63.16 9.01 -9.90
C ILE A 5 -62.99 9.03 -8.39
N LYS A 6 -62.47 7.95 -7.81
CA LYS A 6 -61.96 7.95 -6.44
C LYS A 6 -60.59 8.59 -6.46
N ALA A 7 -60.49 9.83 -6.00
CA ALA A 7 -59.20 10.45 -5.70
C ALA A 7 -58.50 9.61 -4.63
N VAL A 8 -57.37 9.00 -4.98
CA VAL A 8 -56.46 8.40 -4.00
C VAL A 8 -55.76 9.56 -3.30
N GLN A 9 -56.16 9.85 -2.07
CA GLN A 9 -55.41 10.76 -1.22
C GLN A 9 -54.08 10.09 -0.86
N THR A 10 -52.98 10.58 -1.44
CA THR A 10 -51.65 10.26 -0.95
C THR A 10 -51.52 10.77 0.47
N ALA A 11 -51.18 9.89 1.40
CA ALA A 11 -50.84 10.26 2.77
C ALA A 11 -49.64 11.23 2.73
N TYR A 12 -49.83 12.46 3.18
CA TYR A 12 -48.81 13.52 3.18
C TYR A 12 -47.66 13.29 4.20
N TYR A 13 -47.59 12.14 4.85
CA TYR A 13 -46.50 11.73 5.73
C TYR A 13 -46.32 10.21 5.66
N SER A 14 -45.59 9.71 4.67
CA SER A 14 -45.11 8.33 4.66
C SER A 14 -43.69 8.29 4.12
N ASP A 15 -42.79 7.73 4.93
CA ASP A 15 -41.40 7.37 4.67
C ASP A 15 -40.58 8.31 3.78
N VAL A 16 -39.98 9.32 4.41
CA VAL A 16 -38.69 9.86 3.93
C VAL A 16 -37.64 8.77 4.12
N SER A 17 -37.59 7.82 3.19
CA SER A 17 -36.41 7.00 2.99
C SER A 17 -35.24 7.97 2.77
N TYR A 18 -34.36 8.12 3.76
CA TYR A 18 -33.08 8.78 3.56
C TYR A 18 -32.36 8.01 2.45
N ARG A 19 -32.45 8.50 1.21
CA ARG A 19 -31.60 8.01 0.13
C ARG A 19 -30.21 8.52 0.46
N THR A 20 -29.43 7.70 1.17
CA THR A 20 -28.00 7.91 1.24
C THR A 20 -27.47 7.90 -0.20
N PRO A 21 -26.61 8.87 -0.58
CA PRO A 21 -25.97 8.84 -1.89
C PRO A 21 -25.30 7.47 -2.08
N PRO A 22 -25.28 6.95 -3.33
CA PRO A 22 -24.62 5.68 -3.60
C PRO A 22 -23.16 5.76 -3.13
N PRO A 23 -22.62 4.69 -2.51
CA PRO A 23 -21.24 4.69 -2.06
C PRO A 23 -20.28 4.86 -3.25
N ASP A 24 -19.21 5.62 -3.03
CA ASP A 24 -18.07 5.74 -3.92
C ASP A 24 -17.29 4.41 -4.01
N LEU A 25 -16.42 4.31 -5.02
CA LEU A 25 -15.68 3.07 -5.30
C LEU A 25 -14.74 2.71 -4.15
N GLU A 26 -14.07 3.69 -3.57
CA GLU A 26 -13.13 3.53 -2.47
C GLU A 26 -13.84 2.99 -1.23
N SER A 27 -15.02 3.53 -0.91
CA SER A 27 -15.89 2.98 0.14
C SER A 27 -16.32 1.53 -0.13
N LEU A 28 -16.62 1.18 -1.38
CA LEU A 28 -16.97 -0.20 -1.75
C LEU A 28 -15.78 -1.16 -1.59
N LEU A 29 -14.58 -0.74 -1.98
CA LEU A 29 -13.35 -1.53 -1.78
C LEU A 29 -13.05 -1.72 -0.30
N LEU A 30 -13.11 -0.64 0.49
CA LEU A 30 -12.82 -0.70 1.92
C LEU A 30 -13.82 -1.61 2.66
N LYS A 31 -15.10 -1.60 2.25
CA LYS A 31 -16.11 -2.52 2.77
C LYS A 31 -15.75 -3.99 2.52
N GLU A 32 -15.10 -4.29 1.41
CA GLU A 32 -14.56 -5.61 1.08
C GLU A 32 -13.14 -5.84 1.66
N ARG A 33 -12.69 -4.95 2.57
CA ARG A 33 -11.37 -4.98 3.23
C ARG A 33 -10.20 -4.87 2.25
N ILE A 34 -10.43 -4.16 1.15
CA ILE A 34 -9.44 -3.89 0.11
C ILE A 34 -8.87 -2.49 0.31
N VAL A 35 -7.55 -2.43 0.46
CA VAL A 35 -6.74 -1.20 0.47
C VAL A 35 -5.95 -1.16 -0.83
N TYR A 36 -5.90 0.00 -1.50
CA TYR A 36 -5.21 0.15 -2.79
C TYR A 36 -4.19 1.29 -2.77
N LEU A 37 -2.92 0.94 -2.98
CA LEU A 37 -1.82 1.90 -3.18
C LEU A 37 -1.49 2.00 -4.66
N GLY A 38 -2.15 2.95 -5.34
CA GLY A 38 -1.93 3.25 -6.76
C GLY A 38 -1.09 4.50 -7.05
N MET A 39 -0.95 5.39 -6.06
CA MET A 39 -0.22 6.66 -6.21
C MET A 39 1.17 6.57 -5.56
N PRO A 40 2.12 7.43 -5.98
CA PRO A 40 3.34 7.65 -5.22
C PRO A 40 3.05 8.16 -3.80
N LEU A 41 4.01 7.97 -2.90
CA LEU A 41 3.97 8.47 -1.53
C LEU A 41 4.69 9.82 -1.48
N PHE A 42 3.91 10.90 -1.40
CA PHE A 42 4.38 12.28 -1.33
C PHE A 42 4.63 12.69 0.11
N SER A 43 5.73 13.41 0.39
CA SER A 43 5.99 13.95 1.73
C SER A 43 5.75 15.44 1.87
N SER A 44 5.90 16.21 0.79
CA SER A 44 5.74 17.67 0.85
C SER A 44 4.27 18.06 1.05
N ASP A 45 4.01 18.90 2.05
CA ASP A 45 2.67 19.45 2.31
C ASP A 45 2.11 20.21 1.10
N ASP A 46 2.97 20.94 0.38
CA ASP A 46 2.56 21.67 -0.83
C ASP A 46 2.03 20.70 -1.90
N VAL A 47 2.68 19.55 -2.06
CA VAL A 47 2.26 18.54 -3.03
C VAL A 47 0.98 17.86 -2.57
N LYS A 48 0.89 17.51 -1.28
CA LYS A 48 -0.35 16.95 -0.68
C LYS A 48 -1.53 17.89 -0.87
N GLN A 49 -1.34 19.20 -0.71
CA GLN A 49 -2.36 20.23 -0.96
C GLN A 49 -2.74 20.33 -2.44
N GLN A 50 -1.75 20.32 -3.35
CA GLN A 50 -1.99 20.40 -4.80
C GLN A 50 -2.76 19.19 -5.34
N VAL A 51 -2.43 17.99 -4.86
CA VAL A 51 -3.10 16.74 -5.27
C VAL A 51 -4.43 16.55 -4.50
N GLY A 52 -4.57 17.17 -3.33
CA GLY A 52 -5.76 17.09 -2.47
C GLY A 52 -5.84 15.82 -1.63
N ILE A 53 -4.73 15.10 -1.48
CA ILE A 53 -4.68 13.82 -0.75
C ILE A 53 -3.31 13.60 -0.09
N ASP A 54 -3.34 13.14 1.15
CA ASP A 54 -2.21 12.50 1.81
C ASP A 54 -2.39 10.98 1.72
N VAL A 55 -1.68 10.36 0.77
CA VAL A 55 -1.81 8.93 0.48
C VAL A 55 -1.39 8.09 1.68
N THR A 56 -0.30 8.45 2.36
CA THR A 56 0.21 7.71 3.51
C THR A 56 -0.78 7.76 4.66
N GLN A 57 -1.29 8.95 4.98
CA GLN A 57 -2.29 9.13 6.03
C GLN A 57 -3.56 8.32 5.73
N LEU A 58 -4.03 8.33 4.48
CA LEU A 58 -5.22 7.59 4.07
C LEU A 58 -5.03 6.08 4.24
N ILE A 59 -3.91 5.53 3.77
CA ILE A 59 -3.60 4.10 3.89
C ILE A 59 -3.56 3.68 5.37
N ILE A 60 -2.87 4.46 6.23
CA ILE A 60 -2.80 4.18 7.66
C ILE A 60 -4.19 4.22 8.30
N ALA A 61 -5.00 5.23 7.98
CA ALA A 61 -6.36 5.35 8.49
C ALA A 61 -7.23 4.15 8.09
N GLN A 62 -7.13 3.69 6.84
CA GLN A 62 -7.84 2.51 6.35
C GLN A 62 -7.40 1.23 7.08
N LEU A 63 -6.10 1.01 7.28
CA LEU A 63 -5.58 -0.14 8.02
C LEU A 63 -6.05 -0.17 9.48
N LEU A 64 -6.00 0.98 10.17
CA LEU A 64 -6.49 1.11 11.54
C LEU A 64 -8.00 0.91 11.64
N PHE A 65 -8.76 1.44 10.68
CA PHE A 65 -10.20 1.25 10.60
C PHE A 65 -10.56 -0.22 10.40
N LEU A 66 -9.90 -0.93 9.48
CA LEU A 66 -10.17 -2.33 9.20
C LEU A 66 -9.82 -3.25 10.39
N GLN A 67 -8.79 -2.89 11.17
CA GLN A 67 -8.52 -3.53 12.44
C GLN A 67 -9.66 -3.32 13.45
N PHE A 68 -10.18 -2.10 13.56
CA PHE A 68 -11.28 -1.78 14.47
C PHE A 68 -12.58 -2.50 14.07
N ASP A 69 -12.88 -2.54 12.77
CA ASP A 69 -14.06 -3.18 12.20
C ASP A 69 -14.08 -4.70 12.45
N ASP A 70 -12.97 -5.38 12.13
CA ASP A 70 -12.82 -6.82 12.40
C ASP A 70 -11.32 -7.17 12.46
N ALA A 71 -10.83 -7.50 13.65
CA ALA A 71 -9.41 -7.78 13.88
C ALA A 71 -8.95 -9.17 13.36
N GLU A 72 -9.89 -10.07 13.06
CA GLU A 72 -9.59 -11.46 12.68
C GLU A 72 -9.59 -11.66 11.16
N LYS A 73 -10.37 -10.86 10.43
CA LYS A 73 -10.47 -10.97 8.97
C LYS A 73 -9.24 -10.37 8.26
N PRO A 74 -8.73 -11.03 7.20
CA PRO A 74 -7.60 -10.51 6.44
C PRO A 74 -7.91 -9.15 5.78
N ILE A 75 -6.86 -8.38 5.55
CA ILE A 75 -6.87 -7.16 4.75
C ILE A 75 -6.14 -7.44 3.44
N TYR A 76 -6.75 -7.10 2.31
CA TYR A 76 -6.11 -7.26 1.00
C TYR A 76 -5.52 -5.93 0.55
N PHE A 77 -4.20 -5.86 0.51
CA PHE A 77 -3.46 -4.66 0.14
C PHE A 77 -2.89 -4.77 -1.27
N TYR A 78 -3.57 -4.15 -2.23
CA TYR A 78 -3.17 -4.12 -3.63
C TYR A 78 -2.19 -2.97 -3.89
N ILE A 79 -1.09 -3.27 -4.57
CA ILE A 79 0.02 -2.34 -4.79
C ILE A 79 0.29 -2.21 -6.29
N ASN A 80 0.24 -0.97 -6.76
CA ASN A 80 0.67 -0.54 -8.08
C ASN A 80 1.29 0.86 -7.97
N SER A 81 2.49 0.94 -7.39
CA SER A 81 3.09 2.22 -7.04
C SER A 81 4.61 2.22 -7.22
N THR A 82 5.13 3.41 -7.51
CA THR A 82 6.57 3.69 -7.55
C THR A 82 7.14 4.01 -6.16
N GLY A 83 6.30 4.01 -5.12
CA GLY A 83 6.68 4.35 -3.76
C GLY A 83 7.01 5.83 -3.62
N THR A 84 8.16 6.13 -3.02
CA THR A 84 8.63 7.49 -2.71
C THR A 84 9.55 8.06 -3.79
N SER A 85 9.53 7.47 -4.99
CA SER A 85 10.30 7.92 -6.15
C SER A 85 9.42 8.02 -7.38
N TRP A 86 9.80 8.87 -8.33
CA TRP A 86 9.30 8.78 -9.70
C TRP A 86 9.90 7.57 -10.42
N TYR A 87 9.31 7.21 -11.57
CA TYR A 87 9.86 6.17 -12.43
C TYR A 87 11.30 6.47 -12.90
N THR A 88 11.66 7.76 -13.00
CA THR A 88 13.02 8.24 -13.32
C THR A 88 14.04 8.02 -12.20
N GLY A 89 13.57 7.69 -10.99
CA GLY A 89 14.39 7.48 -9.79
C GLY A 89 14.56 8.73 -8.91
N ASP A 90 14.03 9.88 -9.33
CA ASP A 90 14.05 11.10 -8.53
C ASP A 90 13.07 10.98 -7.35
N ALA A 91 13.51 11.37 -6.15
CA ALA A 91 12.67 11.31 -4.96
C ALA A 91 11.47 12.27 -5.05
N ILE A 92 10.29 11.79 -4.64
CA ILE A 92 9.05 12.57 -4.53
C ILE A 92 8.55 12.65 -3.08
N GLY A 93 9.02 11.74 -2.24
CA GLY A 93 8.78 11.71 -0.81
C GLY A 93 9.98 11.09 -0.10
N TYR A 94 9.91 11.10 1.22
CA TYR A 94 10.89 10.49 2.09
C TYR A 94 10.51 9.03 2.39
N GLU A 95 11.50 8.19 2.65
CA GLU A 95 11.30 6.77 2.97
C GLU A 95 10.40 6.57 4.20
N THR A 96 10.34 7.57 5.08
CA THR A 96 9.49 7.60 6.28
C THR A 96 8.01 7.41 5.99
N GLU A 97 7.52 7.83 4.81
CA GLU A 97 6.13 7.56 4.39
C GLU A 97 5.87 6.05 4.32
N ALA A 98 6.79 5.32 3.71
CA ALA A 98 6.68 3.88 3.58
C ALA A 98 6.99 3.15 4.89
N PHE A 99 7.88 3.69 5.73
CA PHE A 99 8.13 3.15 7.07
C PHE A 99 6.86 3.20 7.92
N ALA A 100 6.13 4.31 7.91
CA ALA A 100 4.88 4.44 8.66
C ALA A 100 3.84 3.40 8.22
N ILE A 101 3.75 3.10 6.92
CA ILE A 101 2.88 2.04 6.39
C ILE A 101 3.37 0.65 6.85
N CYS A 102 4.67 0.37 6.73
CA CYS A 102 5.24 -0.93 7.15
C CYS A 102 5.06 -1.19 8.65
N ASP A 103 5.29 -0.18 9.48
CA ASP A 103 5.10 -0.25 10.92
C ASP A 103 3.62 -0.44 11.27
N THR A 104 2.71 0.22 10.54
CA THR A 104 1.26 0.01 10.72
C THR A 104 0.86 -1.42 10.35
N ILE A 105 1.37 -1.96 9.23
CA ILE A 105 1.13 -3.37 8.85
C ILE A 105 1.62 -4.33 9.94
N ALA A 106 2.78 -4.06 10.54
CA ALA A 106 3.34 -4.88 11.62
C ALA A 106 2.61 -4.70 12.96
N TYR A 107 1.98 -3.54 13.19
CA TYR A 107 1.29 -3.18 14.42
C TYR A 107 -0.11 -3.77 14.51
N ILE A 108 -0.85 -3.80 13.39
CA ILE A 108 -2.24 -4.26 13.40
C ILE A 108 -2.35 -5.78 13.53
N LYS A 109 -3.45 -6.24 14.15
CA LYS A 109 -3.74 -7.67 14.34
C LYS A 109 -4.11 -8.44 13.07
N PRO A 110 -4.96 -7.90 12.16
CA PRO A 110 -5.34 -8.63 10.96
C PRO A 110 -4.13 -9.05 10.10
N PRO A 111 -4.14 -10.25 9.50
CA PRO A 111 -3.16 -10.59 8.50
C PRO A 111 -3.35 -9.70 7.25
N VAL A 112 -2.25 -9.14 6.75
CA VAL A 112 -2.24 -8.26 5.57
C VAL A 112 -1.70 -9.02 4.37
N HIS A 113 -2.56 -9.22 3.37
CA HIS A 113 -2.24 -9.91 2.12
C HIS A 113 -1.82 -8.88 1.09
N THR A 114 -0.52 -8.73 0.85
CA THR A 114 0.01 -7.78 -0.13
C THR A 114 0.02 -8.40 -1.53
N ILE A 115 -0.48 -7.67 -2.53
CA ILE A 115 -0.62 -8.16 -3.90
C ILE A 115 -0.13 -7.10 -4.88
N CYS A 116 0.95 -7.38 -5.60
CA CYS A 116 1.40 -6.51 -6.70
C CYS A 116 0.57 -6.76 -7.96
N ILE A 117 -0.07 -5.73 -8.51
CA ILE A 117 -0.96 -5.82 -9.69
C ILE A 117 -0.49 -5.01 -10.91
N GLY A 118 0.71 -4.46 -10.85
CA GLY A 118 1.31 -3.72 -11.98
C GLY A 118 2.78 -3.47 -11.72
N GLN A 119 3.07 -2.65 -10.70
CA GLN A 119 4.45 -2.43 -10.27
C GLN A 119 4.58 -2.20 -8.77
N ALA A 120 5.73 -2.56 -8.22
CA ALA A 120 6.16 -2.19 -6.88
C ALA A 120 7.64 -1.81 -6.95
N MET A 121 7.94 -0.51 -6.91
CA MET A 121 9.32 0.00 -7.03
C MET A 121 9.82 0.58 -5.71
N GLY A 122 11.09 0.34 -5.39
CA GLY A 122 11.78 0.92 -4.23
C GLY A 122 11.02 0.67 -2.93
N THR A 123 10.53 1.75 -2.32
CA THR A 123 9.75 1.68 -1.07
C THR A 123 8.38 1.00 -1.24
N ALA A 124 7.80 0.96 -2.44
CA ALA A 124 6.60 0.13 -2.68
C ALA A 124 6.94 -1.37 -2.71
N ALA A 125 8.13 -1.77 -3.18
CA ALA A 125 8.59 -3.16 -3.06
C ALA A 125 8.86 -3.55 -1.59
N MET A 126 9.33 -2.59 -0.79
CA MET A 126 9.45 -2.76 0.66
C MET A 126 8.08 -2.99 1.32
N ILE A 127 7.07 -2.16 1.01
CA ILE A 127 5.69 -2.35 1.51
C ILE A 127 5.13 -3.71 1.06
N LEU A 128 5.33 -4.09 -0.20
CA LEU A 128 4.94 -5.41 -0.72
C LEU A 128 5.54 -6.55 0.13
N SER A 129 6.82 -6.43 0.49
CA SER A 129 7.51 -7.44 1.30
C SER A 129 7.04 -7.50 2.76
N ALA A 130 6.42 -6.43 3.27
CA ALA A 130 5.98 -6.27 4.66
C ALA A 130 4.64 -6.95 4.97
N GLY A 131 3.92 -7.44 3.95
CA GLY A 131 2.73 -8.26 4.15
C GLY A 131 3.02 -9.51 4.98
N THR A 132 1.97 -10.10 5.55
CA THR A 132 2.08 -11.31 6.37
C THR A 132 2.78 -12.43 5.57
N LYS A 133 3.82 -13.03 6.16
CA LYS A 133 4.62 -14.08 5.51
C LYS A 133 3.72 -15.22 5.03
N GLY A 134 3.90 -15.66 3.78
CA GLY A 134 3.05 -16.64 3.11
C GLY A 134 1.88 -16.03 2.33
N CYS A 135 1.52 -14.76 2.59
CA CYS A 135 0.40 -14.05 1.99
C CYS A 135 0.83 -12.91 1.05
N ARG A 136 2.12 -12.85 0.69
CA ARG A 136 2.67 -11.83 -0.23
C ARG A 136 2.64 -12.39 -1.65
N ALA A 137 2.05 -11.66 -2.58
CA ALA A 137 1.78 -12.18 -3.91
C ALA A 137 2.01 -11.13 -5.02
N SER A 138 2.09 -11.61 -6.26
CA SER A 138 2.17 -10.75 -7.44
C SER A 138 1.42 -11.38 -8.60
N LEU A 139 0.87 -10.57 -9.51
CA LEU A 139 0.35 -11.03 -10.80
C LEU A 139 1.50 -11.36 -11.77
N PRO A 140 1.29 -12.21 -12.79
CA PRO A 140 2.38 -12.81 -13.57
C PRO A 140 3.17 -11.83 -14.44
N HIS A 141 2.61 -10.64 -14.71
CA HIS A 141 3.22 -9.62 -15.56
C HIS A 141 3.57 -8.34 -14.80
N ALA A 142 3.45 -8.35 -13.47
CA ALA A 142 3.84 -7.21 -12.67
C ALA A 142 5.37 -7.09 -12.58
N THR A 143 5.88 -5.87 -12.40
CA THR A 143 7.31 -5.60 -12.28
C THR A 143 7.65 -5.19 -10.84
N ILE A 144 8.58 -5.90 -10.21
CA ILE A 144 9.09 -5.56 -8.89
C ILE A 144 10.48 -4.97 -9.07
N VAL A 145 10.75 -3.83 -8.45
CA VAL A 145 12.02 -3.12 -8.60
C VAL A 145 12.62 -2.79 -7.25
N LEU A 146 13.89 -3.16 -7.06
CA LEU A 146 14.69 -2.65 -5.96
C LEU A 146 15.61 -1.56 -6.50
N ASN A 147 15.57 -0.38 -5.87
CA ASN A 147 16.42 0.75 -6.20
C ASN A 147 16.51 1.67 -4.98
N GLN A 148 17.61 2.40 -4.87
CA GLN A 148 17.69 3.55 -3.98
C GLN A 148 17.09 4.78 -4.68
N SER A 149 16.31 5.57 -3.93
CA SER A 149 15.84 6.89 -4.36
C SER A 149 17.02 7.86 -4.50
N ARG A 150 16.94 8.79 -5.45
CA ARG A 150 17.93 9.87 -5.59
C ARG A 150 17.41 11.12 -4.92
N THR A 151 18.03 11.47 -3.79
CA THR A 151 17.74 12.69 -3.03
C THR A 151 18.93 13.65 -3.07
N GLY A 152 18.66 14.93 -3.33
CA GLY A 152 19.63 16.02 -3.22
C GLY A 152 19.41 16.83 -1.95
N ALA A 153 20.48 17.45 -1.43
CA ALA A 153 20.41 18.40 -0.32
C ALA A 153 21.09 19.73 -0.72
N GLN A 154 20.47 20.85 -0.33
CA GLN A 154 21.00 22.21 -0.51
C GLN A 154 20.80 22.99 0.80
N GLY A 155 21.63 24.01 1.05
CA GLY A 155 21.56 24.83 2.27
C GLY A 155 22.94 25.13 2.85
N GLN A 156 22.99 25.54 4.12
CA GLN A 156 24.26 25.72 4.83
C GLN A 156 24.98 24.37 4.96
N ALA A 157 26.31 24.40 5.10
CA ALA A 157 27.12 23.18 5.23
C ALA A 157 26.63 22.27 6.38
N THR A 158 26.23 22.86 7.50
CA THR A 158 25.64 22.15 8.64
C THR A 158 24.33 21.46 8.28
N ASP A 159 23.42 22.14 7.57
CA ASP A 159 22.13 21.56 7.14
C ASP A 159 22.33 20.41 6.17
N ILE A 160 23.28 20.55 5.23
CA ILE A 160 23.66 19.50 4.29
C ILE A 160 24.18 18.28 5.06
N GLN A 161 25.05 18.49 6.06
CA GLN A 161 25.60 17.40 6.87
C GLN A 161 24.51 16.68 7.68
N ILE A 162 23.57 17.41 8.27
CA ILE A 162 22.45 16.84 9.03
C ILE A 162 21.57 15.99 8.10
N ARG A 163 21.17 16.54 6.93
CA ARG A 163 20.36 15.80 5.95
C ARG A 163 21.07 14.57 5.41
N ALA A 164 22.38 14.65 5.16
CA ALA A 164 23.15 13.48 4.71
C ALA A 164 23.14 12.35 5.74
N LYS A 165 23.26 12.67 7.04
CA LYS A 165 23.15 11.67 8.12
C LYS A 165 21.77 11.02 8.16
N GLU A 166 20.72 11.82 8.00
CA GLU A 166 19.35 11.31 7.98
C GLU A 166 19.10 10.36 6.80
N VAL A 167 19.56 10.72 5.59
CA VAL A 167 19.45 9.86 4.40
C VAL A 167 20.19 8.53 4.60
N ILE A 168 21.37 8.55 5.23
CA ILE A 168 22.13 7.33 5.54
C ILE A 168 21.37 6.47 6.56
N SER A 169 20.78 7.09 7.58
CA SER A 169 19.94 6.42 8.59
C SER A 169 18.74 5.73 7.93
N ASN A 170 17.99 6.46 7.11
CA ASN A 170 16.82 5.93 6.40
C ASN A 170 17.20 4.81 5.42
N LYS A 171 18.31 4.94 4.69
CA LYS A 171 18.84 3.85 3.86
C LYS A 171 19.08 2.60 4.68
N ARG A 172 19.72 2.72 5.86
CA ARG A 172 19.98 1.59 6.75
C ARG A 172 18.68 0.93 7.22
N THR A 173 17.70 1.71 7.69
CA THR A 173 16.39 1.20 8.10
C THR A 173 15.69 0.44 6.98
N MET A 174 15.69 0.98 5.76
CA MET A 174 15.12 0.31 4.59
C MET A 174 15.78 -1.04 4.31
N LEU A 175 17.12 -1.11 4.39
CA LEU A 175 17.87 -2.36 4.19
C LEU A 175 17.57 -3.39 5.27
N GLU A 176 17.44 -2.97 6.53
CA GLU A 176 17.09 -3.83 7.66
C GLU A 176 15.67 -4.42 7.50
N ILE A 177 14.69 -3.61 7.10
CA ILE A 177 13.32 -4.07 6.82
C ILE A 177 13.32 -5.09 5.68
N LEU A 178 13.97 -4.78 4.55
CA LEU A 178 14.06 -5.69 3.41
C LEU A 178 14.78 -6.98 3.77
N SER A 179 15.87 -6.91 4.54
CA SER A 179 16.62 -8.09 5.00
C SER A 179 15.75 -9.00 5.85
N LYS A 180 15.05 -8.44 6.84
CA LYS A 180 14.09 -9.17 7.68
C LYS A 180 13.00 -9.85 6.86
N ASN A 181 12.41 -9.15 5.90
CA ASN A 181 11.26 -9.65 5.14
C ASN A 181 11.64 -10.69 4.08
N THR A 182 12.81 -10.54 3.46
CA THR A 182 13.29 -11.42 2.37
C THR A 182 14.12 -12.59 2.87
N GLY A 183 14.82 -12.44 4.00
CA GLY A 183 15.84 -13.37 4.47
C GLY A 183 17.21 -13.19 3.80
N GLN A 184 17.36 -12.19 2.91
CA GLN A 184 18.64 -11.88 2.27
C GLN A 184 19.54 -11.07 3.22
N PRO A 185 20.88 -11.25 3.16
CA PRO A 185 21.79 -10.43 3.95
C PRO A 185 21.77 -8.97 3.49
N ILE A 186 21.96 -8.04 4.44
CA ILE A 186 21.92 -6.59 4.20
C ILE A 186 22.89 -6.18 3.08
N GLU A 187 24.09 -6.78 3.04
CA GLU A 187 25.14 -6.47 2.07
C GLU A 187 24.70 -6.81 0.65
N LYS A 188 23.96 -7.91 0.48
CA LYS A 188 23.42 -8.31 -0.83
C LYS A 188 22.35 -7.32 -1.28
N ILE A 189 21.40 -6.98 -0.39
CA ILE A 189 20.34 -6.02 -0.71
C ILE A 189 20.94 -4.66 -1.04
N ALA A 190 21.92 -4.19 -0.28
CA ALA A 190 22.60 -2.92 -0.53
C ALA A 190 23.21 -2.89 -1.95
N LYS A 191 23.93 -3.95 -2.33
CA LYS A 191 24.53 -4.09 -3.65
C LYS A 191 23.48 -4.16 -4.77
N ASP A 192 22.40 -4.90 -4.55
CA ASP A 192 21.33 -5.04 -5.53
C ASP A 192 20.51 -3.74 -5.69
N MET A 193 20.54 -2.85 -4.69
CA MET A 193 19.90 -1.54 -4.70
C MET A 193 20.79 -0.39 -5.18
N ASP A 194 22.12 -0.60 -5.32
CA ASP A 194 23.05 0.44 -5.80
C ASP A 194 22.70 0.91 -7.22
N ARG A 195 22.03 0.05 -8.00
CA ARG A 195 21.39 0.40 -9.27
C ARG A 195 19.97 -0.12 -9.29
N THR A 196 19.20 0.31 -10.28
CA THR A 196 17.86 -0.23 -10.51
C THR A 196 17.95 -1.71 -10.86
N PHE A 197 17.35 -2.55 -10.01
CA PHE A 197 17.28 -3.99 -10.17
C PHE A 197 15.83 -4.43 -10.40
N TYR A 198 15.53 -4.76 -11.66
CA TYR A 198 14.23 -5.23 -12.11
C TYR A 198 14.09 -6.73 -11.89
N MET A 199 12.93 -7.14 -11.39
CA MET A 199 12.57 -8.53 -11.20
C MET A 199 11.19 -8.82 -11.80
N THR A 200 11.12 -9.95 -12.49
CA THR A 200 9.87 -10.64 -12.75
C THR A 200 9.24 -11.13 -11.44
N PRO A 201 7.94 -11.45 -11.40
CA PRO A 201 7.30 -12.02 -10.22
C PRO A 201 7.98 -13.30 -9.73
N GLN A 202 8.45 -14.16 -10.64
CA GLN A 202 9.17 -15.38 -10.30
C GLN A 202 10.51 -15.07 -9.62
N GLN A 203 11.29 -14.13 -10.17
CA GLN A 203 12.53 -13.68 -9.54
C GLN A 203 12.29 -13.02 -8.18
N ALA A 204 11.23 -12.22 -8.04
CA ALA A 204 10.87 -11.60 -6.78
C ALA A 204 10.47 -12.64 -5.70
N LYS A 205 9.84 -13.75 -6.12
CA LYS A 205 9.55 -14.89 -5.26
C LYS A 205 10.84 -15.58 -4.80
N GLU A 206 11.75 -15.88 -5.73
CA GLU A 206 13.05 -16.49 -5.43
C GLU A 206 13.91 -15.58 -4.53
N TYR A 207 13.84 -14.27 -4.74
CA TYR A 207 14.52 -13.27 -3.91
C TYR A 207 13.94 -13.21 -2.48
N GLY A 208 12.68 -13.59 -2.31
CA GLY A 208 11.96 -13.59 -1.03
C GLY A 208 11.08 -12.37 -0.77
N LEU A 209 10.91 -11.48 -1.76
CA LEU A 209 10.02 -10.30 -1.66
C LEU A 209 8.55 -10.68 -1.63
N ILE A 210 8.18 -11.73 -2.36
CA ILE A 210 6.84 -12.31 -2.38
C ILE A 210 6.91 -13.82 -2.14
N ASP A 211 5.78 -14.44 -1.86
CA ASP A 211 5.67 -15.89 -1.61
C ASP A 211 5.07 -16.64 -2.80
N ARG A 212 4.25 -15.97 -3.63
CA ARG A 212 3.55 -16.60 -4.76
C ARG A 212 3.31 -15.67 -5.94
N VAL A 213 3.17 -16.26 -7.12
CA VAL A 213 2.66 -15.61 -8.32
C VAL A 213 1.25 -16.14 -8.56
N LEU A 214 0.27 -15.26 -8.76
CA LEU A 214 -1.13 -15.62 -8.93
C LEU A 214 -1.47 -15.74 -10.41
N GLU A 215 -1.75 -16.93 -10.91
CA GLU A 215 -2.15 -17.18 -12.30
C GLU A 215 -3.69 -17.18 -12.46
N SER A 216 -4.43 -17.35 -11.37
CA SER A 216 -5.90 -17.34 -11.37
C SER A 216 -6.51 -16.76 -10.08
N ARG A 217 -7.71 -16.18 -10.17
CA ARG A 217 -8.50 -15.73 -8.99
C ARG A 217 -8.76 -16.84 -7.96
N LYS A 218 -8.68 -18.12 -8.36
CA LYS A 218 -8.82 -19.26 -7.45
C LYS A 218 -7.66 -19.38 -6.44
N GLU A 219 -6.59 -18.61 -6.63
CA GLU A 219 -5.35 -18.70 -5.86
C GLU A 219 -5.20 -17.61 -4.80
N LEU A 220 -6.21 -16.74 -4.63
CA LEU A 220 -6.21 -15.75 -3.55
C LEU A 220 -5.94 -16.45 -2.20
N PRO A 221 -5.00 -15.95 -1.38
CA PRO A 221 -4.62 -16.65 -0.16
C PRO A 221 -5.83 -16.74 0.77
N LYS A 222 -6.13 -17.95 1.26
CA LYS A 222 -7.03 -18.12 2.39
C LYS A 222 -6.20 -17.92 3.67
N PRO A 223 -6.69 -17.17 4.66
CA PRO A 223 -6.00 -17.05 5.94
C PRO A 223 -5.78 -18.46 6.52
N LEU A 224 -4.61 -18.67 7.14
CA LEU A 224 -4.35 -19.90 7.88
C LEU A 224 -5.41 -19.99 8.98
N THR A 225 -6.21 -21.05 8.94
CA THR A 225 -7.11 -21.39 10.04
C THR A 225 -6.21 -21.62 11.24
N SER A 226 -6.45 -20.88 12.33
CA SER A 226 -5.81 -21.15 13.61
C SER A 226 -6.05 -22.62 13.94
N VAL A 227 -4.98 -23.41 13.93
CA VAL A 227 -5.03 -24.76 14.47
C VAL A 227 -5.11 -24.57 15.98
N SER A 228 -6.32 -24.84 16.48
CA SER A 228 -6.76 -25.11 17.85
C SER A 228 -5.74 -24.93 18.97
#